data_AF-A0A081RS02-F1
#
_entry.id   AF-A0A081RS02-F1
#
_cell.length_a   1.000
_cell.length_b   1.000
_cell.length_c   1.000
_cell.angle_alpha   90.00
_cell.angle_beta   90.00
_cell.angle_gamma   90.00
#
_symmetry.space_group_name_H-M   'P 1'
#
loop_
_entity.id
_entity.type
_entity.pdbx_description
1 polymer ?
#
loop_
_entity_poly.entity_id
_entity_poly.type
_entity_poly.pdbx_seq_one_letter_code
_entity_poly.pdbx_strand_id
1 'polypeptide(L)'
;MTASRVRYNINETENKEEQRYYLTLSIPFELFDSPAYLTSNVSINDKHYNNSDLGLSGSAGQNNRLNYHFNISDQKSGSTTTSANLTYKTSVSTLNSSYSQSKSYRQMGMGATGSLVAYRGGILAANQIGETFAIIDAPGTVNASVNGDKSMVTNNSGKLLIPYLSPYRKNAIMLDTSEVPEGAAELIGNIRDVAPYSGAITHLGFKTDQRKIFIFYATQANGKPLPFGTEIVDSEDHNLGYVGQGSMVFLRAEKLPQQIYVRIGQSGEKSCIINDPQPEIDSTANICR
;
A
#
# COMPACT_ATOMS: atom_id res chain seq x y z
N MET A 1 19.65 16.85 -26.88
CA MET A 1 20.58 16.41 -27.94
C MET A 1 21.94 16.26 -27.31
N THR A 2 22.51 15.06 -27.35
CA THR A 2 23.79 14.76 -26.70
C THR A 2 24.74 14.22 -27.76
N ALA A 3 25.94 14.79 -27.84
CA ALA A 3 26.98 14.34 -28.76
C ALA A 3 28.11 13.71 -27.95
N SER A 4 28.54 12.52 -28.35
CA SER A 4 29.62 11.80 -27.69
C SER A 4 30.61 11.27 -28.73
N ARG A 5 31.90 11.41 -28.48
CA ARG A 5 32.97 10.90 -29.34
C ARG A 5 33.68 9.78 -28.62
N VAL A 6 33.75 8.62 -29.25
CA VAL A 6 34.43 7.45 -28.71
C VAL A 6 35.62 7.14 -29.62
N ARG A 7 36.81 6.95 -29.04
CA ARG A 7 38.00 6.52 -29.78
C ARG A 7 38.38 5.14 -29.29
N TYR A 8 38.65 4.22 -30.22
CA TYR A 8 39.10 2.89 -29.85
C TYR A 8 40.18 2.40 -30.83
N ASN A 9 41.18 1.71 -30.28
CA ASN A 9 42.26 1.10 -31.04
C ASN A 9 41.89 -0.35 -31.33
N ILE A 10 41.88 -0.72 -32.61
CA ILE A 10 41.67 -2.12 -33.02
C ILE A 10 43.01 -2.87 -33.04
N ASN A 11 44.13 -2.17 -33.30
CA ASN A 11 45.52 -2.65 -33.23
C ASN A 11 46.49 -1.47 -33.00
N GLU A 12 47.79 -1.74 -32.75
CA GLU A 12 48.84 -0.72 -32.56
C GLU A 12 49.01 0.25 -33.74
N THR A 13 48.49 -0.08 -34.92
CA THR A 13 48.64 0.71 -36.16
C THR A 13 47.33 1.29 -36.71
N GLU A 14 46.15 0.89 -36.20
CA GLU A 14 44.86 1.33 -36.73
C GLU A 14 43.99 1.97 -35.64
N ASN A 15 43.96 3.29 -35.64
CA ASN A 15 43.17 4.11 -34.72
C ASN A 15 41.85 4.46 -35.42
N LYS A 16 40.74 3.84 -35.00
CA LYS A 16 39.41 4.19 -35.51
C LYS A 16 38.73 5.13 -34.53
N GLU A 17 38.32 6.28 -35.06
CA GLU A 17 37.49 7.22 -34.33
C GLU A 17 36.04 7.05 -34.76
N GLU A 18 35.14 6.99 -33.79
CA GLU A 18 33.71 6.83 -34.01
C GLU A 18 32.96 7.97 -33.31
N GLN A 19 32.18 8.73 -34.08
CA GLN A 19 31.38 9.84 -33.58
C GLN A 19 29.91 9.44 -33.54
N ARG A 20 29.34 9.45 -32.33
CA ARG A 20 27.93 9.10 -32.11
C ARG A 20 27.13 10.31 -31.64
N TYR A 21 26.08 10.62 -32.39
CA TYR A 21 25.12 11.67 -32.07
C TYR A 21 23.80 11.04 -31.66
N TYR A 22 23.24 11.49 -30.53
CA TYR A 22 21.97 11.00 -30.00
C TYR A 22 20.97 12.14 -29.89
N LEU A 23 19.80 11.93 -30.50
CA LEU A 23 18.64 12.79 -30.34
C LEU A 23 17.53 12.00 -29.67
N THR A 24 17.10 12.47 -28.48
CA THR A 24 15.99 11.89 -27.72
C THR A 24 14.90 12.93 -27.56
N LEU A 25 13.68 12.57 -27.92
CA LEU A 25 12.46 13.33 -27.69
C LEU A 25 11.55 12.49 -26.78
N SER A 26 11.05 13.07 -25.69
CA SER A 26 10.09 12.43 -24.80
C SER A 26 8.90 13.37 -24.59
N ILE A 27 7.71 12.88 -24.91
CA ILE A 27 6.46 13.62 -24.77
C ILE A 27 5.64 12.92 -23.69
N PRO A 28 5.47 13.52 -22.50
CA PRO A 28 4.51 13.03 -21.52
C PRO A 28 3.09 13.35 -21.98
N PHE A 29 2.17 12.43 -21.72
CA PHE A 29 0.74 12.62 -21.94
C PHE A 29 -0.05 11.75 -20.96
N GLU A 30 -1.36 11.91 -20.94
CA GLU A 30 -2.25 11.12 -20.09
C GLU A 30 -3.05 10.14 -20.95
N LEU A 31 -3.11 8.88 -20.50
CA LEU A 31 -3.83 7.81 -21.18
C LEU A 31 -4.61 7.02 -20.13
N PHE A 32 -5.95 7.05 -20.19
CA PHE A 32 -6.85 6.41 -19.22
C PHE A 32 -6.56 6.84 -17.77
N ASP A 33 -6.49 8.16 -17.52
CA ASP A 33 -6.22 8.77 -16.21
C ASP A 33 -4.88 8.34 -15.58
N SER A 34 -3.94 7.88 -16.41
CA SER A 34 -2.62 7.45 -15.99
C SER A 34 -1.52 8.08 -16.85
N PRO A 35 -0.35 8.39 -16.26
CA PRO A 35 0.76 8.98 -16.98
C PRO A 35 1.34 8.00 -18.01
N ALA A 36 1.52 8.49 -19.22
CA ALA A 36 2.15 7.79 -20.33
C ALA A 36 3.22 8.69 -20.98
N TYR A 37 4.16 8.05 -21.68
CA TYR A 37 5.30 8.69 -22.32
C TYR A 37 5.50 8.10 -23.70
N LEU A 38 5.56 8.97 -24.71
CA LEU A 38 6.03 8.63 -26.04
C LEU A 38 7.48 9.08 -26.14
N THR A 39 8.39 8.15 -26.41
CA THR A 39 9.83 8.40 -26.56
C THR A 39 10.26 8.09 -27.99
N SER A 40 10.97 9.01 -28.63
CA SER A 40 11.63 8.79 -29.92
C SER A 40 13.11 9.05 -29.76
N ASN A 41 13.94 8.09 -30.15
CA ASN A 41 15.39 8.18 -30.10
C ASN A 41 15.97 7.92 -31.48
N VAL A 42 16.92 8.73 -31.92
CA VAL A 42 17.66 8.51 -33.15
C VAL A 42 19.15 8.58 -32.83
N SER A 43 19.90 7.57 -33.25
CA SER A 43 21.36 7.61 -33.21
C SER A 43 21.97 7.64 -34.62
N ILE A 44 22.97 8.49 -34.76
CA ILE A 44 23.76 8.67 -35.98
C ILE A 44 25.20 8.36 -35.62
N ASN A 45 25.84 7.52 -36.42
CA ASN A 45 27.20 7.08 -36.25
C ASN A 45 28.04 7.45 -37.48
N ASP A 46 29.13 8.20 -37.28
CA ASP A 46 30.04 8.66 -38.34
C ASP A 46 29.30 9.19 -39.58
N LYS A 47 28.34 10.10 -39.32
CA LYS A 47 27.46 10.76 -40.31
C LYS A 47 26.44 9.85 -41.00
N HIS A 48 26.34 8.58 -40.60
CA HIS A 48 25.36 7.65 -41.12
C HIS A 48 24.30 7.32 -40.05
N TYR A 49 23.06 7.15 -40.48
CA TYR A 49 22.02 6.58 -39.62
C TYR A 49 22.49 5.25 -39.00
N ASN A 50 22.26 5.05 -37.71
CA ASN A 50 22.63 3.82 -37.01
C ASN A 50 21.39 3.09 -36.48
N ASN A 51 20.57 3.75 -35.66
CA ASN A 51 19.30 3.20 -35.20
C ASN A 51 18.27 4.30 -34.91
N SER A 52 16.98 3.92 -34.90
CA SER A 52 15.86 4.73 -34.46
C SER A 52 14.95 3.88 -33.59
N ASP A 53 14.57 4.38 -32.42
CA ASP A 53 13.72 3.70 -31.46
C ASP A 53 12.49 4.57 -31.18
N LEU A 54 11.30 4.01 -31.39
CA LEU A 54 10.04 4.62 -30.98
C LEU A 54 9.43 3.77 -29.88
N GLY A 55 9.22 4.36 -28.70
CA GLY A 55 8.73 3.69 -27.51
C GLY A 55 7.49 4.37 -26.94
N LEU A 56 6.56 3.58 -26.44
CA LEU A 56 5.41 3.99 -25.65
C LEU A 56 5.45 3.27 -24.32
N SER A 57 5.52 3.99 -23.20
CA SER A 57 5.39 3.42 -21.86
C SER A 57 4.37 4.16 -21.02
N GLY A 58 3.82 3.46 -20.05
CA GLY A 58 2.99 4.08 -19.03
C GLY A 58 2.67 3.09 -17.92
N SER A 59 1.86 3.55 -16.99
CA SER A 59 1.24 2.72 -15.96
C SER A 59 -0.26 2.66 -16.18
N ALA A 60 -0.91 1.58 -15.74
CA ALA A 60 -2.35 1.41 -15.81
C ALA A 60 -2.87 0.59 -14.62
N GLY A 61 -4.19 0.57 -14.48
CA GLY A 61 -4.90 -0.19 -13.45
C GLY A 61 -4.88 0.49 -12.08
N GLN A 62 -5.53 -0.15 -11.11
CA GLN A 62 -5.68 0.40 -9.77
C GLN A 62 -4.30 0.58 -9.12
N ASN A 63 -4.01 1.79 -8.67
CA ASN A 63 -2.79 2.17 -7.96
C ASN A 63 -1.51 1.98 -8.81
N ASN A 64 -1.61 2.11 -10.14
CA ASN A 64 -0.49 2.09 -11.08
C ASN A 64 0.35 0.80 -11.00
N ARG A 65 -0.29 -0.32 -10.65
CA ARG A 65 0.37 -1.62 -10.42
C ARG A 65 0.81 -2.31 -11.70
N LEU A 66 0.18 -2.00 -12.84
CA LEU A 66 0.60 -2.50 -14.15
C LEU A 66 1.45 -1.43 -14.84
N ASN A 67 2.65 -1.79 -15.26
CA ASN A 67 3.50 -0.98 -16.12
C ASN A 67 3.60 -1.68 -17.48
N TYR A 68 3.50 -0.91 -18.55
CA TYR A 68 3.63 -1.41 -19.91
C TYR A 68 4.67 -0.59 -20.68
N HIS A 69 5.39 -1.25 -21.56
CA HIS A 69 6.34 -0.62 -22.46
C HIS A 69 6.32 -1.34 -23.80
N PHE A 70 5.97 -0.61 -24.87
CA PHE A 70 6.04 -1.07 -26.24
C PHE A 70 7.16 -0.30 -26.93
N ASN A 71 8.00 -0.97 -27.70
CA ASN A 71 9.08 -0.34 -28.42
C ASN A 71 9.25 -0.95 -29.81
N ILE A 72 9.47 -0.10 -30.79
CA ILE A 72 9.84 -0.47 -32.15
C ILE A 72 11.21 0.16 -32.38
N SER A 73 12.20 -0.69 -32.62
CA SER A 73 13.56 -0.28 -32.95
C SER A 73 13.88 -0.66 -34.39
N ASP A 74 14.44 0.25 -35.14
CA ASP A 74 15.00 0.00 -36.46
C ASP A 74 16.51 0.22 -36.41
N GLN A 75 17.28 -0.71 -36.96
CA GLN A 75 18.74 -0.68 -36.89
C GLN A 75 19.34 -0.93 -38.27
N LYS A 76 20.27 -0.07 -38.70
CA LYS A 76 20.86 -0.08 -40.06
C LYS A 76 21.49 -1.42 -40.44
N SER A 77 22.19 -2.05 -39.51
CA SER A 77 22.87 -3.33 -39.72
C SER A 77 22.03 -4.56 -39.35
N GLY A 78 20.78 -4.34 -38.93
CA GLY A 78 19.89 -5.38 -38.42
C GLY A 78 18.51 -5.33 -39.06
N SER A 79 17.56 -5.94 -38.38
CA SER A 79 16.14 -5.86 -38.74
C SER A 79 15.36 -5.06 -37.71
N THR A 80 14.27 -4.47 -38.17
CA THR A 80 13.28 -3.85 -37.29
C THR A 80 12.83 -4.86 -36.24
N THR A 81 12.94 -4.47 -34.97
CA THR A 81 12.58 -5.29 -33.82
C THR A 81 11.45 -4.62 -33.06
N THR A 82 10.37 -5.36 -32.86
CA THR A 82 9.24 -4.92 -32.05
C THR A 82 9.29 -5.65 -30.73
N SER A 83 9.23 -4.91 -29.63
CA SER A 83 9.22 -5.46 -28.28
C SER A 83 8.06 -4.90 -27.46
N ALA A 84 7.58 -5.73 -26.54
CA ALA A 84 6.54 -5.41 -25.59
C ALA A 84 6.95 -5.97 -24.23
N ASN A 85 6.86 -5.16 -23.18
CA ASN A 85 7.16 -5.53 -21.82
C ASN A 85 5.98 -5.15 -20.93
N LEU A 86 5.59 -6.05 -20.05
CA LEU A 86 4.54 -5.88 -19.06
C LEU A 86 5.09 -6.26 -17.70
N THR A 87 4.96 -5.35 -16.73
CA THR A 87 5.36 -5.57 -15.34
C THR A 87 4.17 -5.34 -14.43
N TYR A 88 3.75 -6.36 -13.70
CA TYR A 88 2.65 -6.29 -12.75
C TYR A 88 3.17 -6.45 -11.32
N LYS A 89 2.99 -5.40 -10.51
CA LYS A 89 3.44 -5.37 -9.11
C LYS A 89 2.30 -5.81 -8.19
N THR A 90 2.53 -6.88 -7.45
CA THR A 90 1.69 -7.27 -6.30
C THR A 90 2.36 -6.90 -4.99
N SER A 91 1.70 -7.12 -3.86
CA SER A 91 2.31 -6.96 -2.53
C SER A 91 3.39 -7.99 -2.25
N VAL A 92 3.31 -9.18 -2.87
CA VAL A 92 4.18 -10.34 -2.56
C VAL A 92 5.16 -10.70 -3.68
N SER A 93 4.91 -10.26 -4.92
CA SER A 93 5.73 -10.57 -6.10
C SER A 93 5.58 -9.50 -7.19
N THR A 94 6.63 -9.27 -7.95
CA THR A 94 6.61 -8.56 -9.23
C THR A 94 6.64 -9.59 -10.36
N LEU A 95 5.65 -9.54 -11.24
CA LEU A 95 5.58 -10.40 -12.42
C LEU A 95 6.04 -9.61 -13.64
N ASN A 96 6.90 -10.20 -14.46
CA ASN A 96 7.42 -9.61 -15.69
C ASN A 96 7.09 -10.52 -16.86
N SER A 97 6.65 -9.93 -17.96
CA SER A 97 6.45 -10.60 -19.23
C SER A 97 7.05 -9.74 -20.32
N SER A 98 7.79 -10.35 -21.23
CA SER A 98 8.46 -9.69 -22.33
C SER A 98 8.28 -10.50 -23.59
N TYR A 99 8.11 -9.79 -24.70
CA TYR A 99 8.02 -10.35 -26.03
C TYR A 99 8.86 -9.49 -26.94
N SER A 100 9.72 -10.10 -27.75
CA SER A 100 10.54 -9.41 -28.74
C SER A 100 10.58 -10.20 -30.03
N GLN A 101 10.37 -9.53 -31.15
CA GLN A 101 10.37 -10.14 -32.45
C GLN A 101 11.16 -9.28 -33.43
N SER A 102 12.09 -9.92 -34.13
CA SER A 102 12.87 -9.36 -35.24
C SER A 102 12.71 -10.26 -36.47
N LYS A 103 13.38 -9.97 -37.59
CA LYS A 103 13.34 -10.85 -38.77
C LYS A 103 14.04 -12.19 -38.53
N SER A 104 15.08 -12.20 -37.69
CA SER A 104 15.93 -13.37 -37.45
C SER A 104 15.56 -14.17 -36.20
N TYR A 105 14.77 -13.61 -35.27
CA TYR A 105 14.42 -14.28 -34.03
C TYR A 105 13.07 -13.83 -33.50
N ARG A 106 12.50 -14.68 -32.66
CA ARG A 106 11.35 -14.38 -31.82
C ARG A 106 11.63 -14.93 -30.43
N GLN A 107 11.51 -14.07 -29.43
CA GLN A 107 11.79 -14.37 -28.04
C GLN A 107 10.59 -13.97 -27.19
N MET A 108 10.30 -14.80 -26.21
CA MET A 108 9.31 -14.53 -25.18
C MET A 108 9.93 -14.92 -23.85
N GLY A 109 9.79 -14.06 -22.86
CA GLY A 109 10.30 -14.28 -21.51
C GLY A 109 9.23 -13.94 -20.50
N MET A 110 9.09 -14.79 -19.49
CA MET A 110 8.27 -14.51 -18.32
C MET A 110 9.11 -14.76 -17.07
N GLY A 111 8.92 -13.94 -16.05
CA GLY A 111 9.66 -14.04 -14.80
C GLY A 111 8.85 -13.52 -13.63
N ALA A 112 9.18 -14.00 -12.44
CA ALA A 112 8.63 -13.51 -11.19
C ALA A 112 9.77 -13.22 -10.24
N THR A 113 9.73 -12.06 -9.61
CA THR A 113 10.68 -11.66 -8.57
C THR A 113 9.91 -11.38 -7.31
N GLY A 114 10.38 -11.91 -6.19
CA GLY A 114 9.80 -11.68 -4.88
C GLY A 114 10.84 -11.97 -3.82
N SER A 115 10.47 -11.75 -2.58
CA SER A 115 11.35 -11.89 -1.43
C SER A 115 10.57 -12.51 -0.28
N LEU A 116 11.20 -13.47 0.40
CA LEU A 116 10.63 -14.14 1.56
C LEU A 116 11.49 -13.87 2.78
N VAL A 117 10.87 -13.47 3.88
CA VAL A 117 11.53 -13.23 5.15
C VAL A 117 10.91 -14.11 6.22
N ALA A 118 11.73 -14.98 6.80
CA ALA A 118 11.38 -15.78 7.96
C ALA A 118 11.85 -15.07 9.23
N TYR A 119 10.96 -14.90 10.19
CA TYR A 119 11.25 -14.30 11.49
C TYR A 119 10.41 -14.97 12.58
N ARG A 120 10.60 -14.56 13.84
CA ARG A 120 9.89 -15.16 14.99
C ARG A 120 8.35 -15.15 14.86
N GLY A 121 7.80 -14.20 14.10
CA GLY A 121 6.35 -14.07 13.89
C GLY A 121 5.81 -14.76 12.63
N GLY A 122 6.63 -15.56 11.92
CA GLY A 122 6.22 -16.33 10.75
C GLY A 122 7.04 -16.02 9.49
N ILE A 123 6.43 -16.26 8.32
CA ILE A 123 7.03 -15.96 7.01
C ILE A 123 6.22 -14.84 6.37
N LEU A 124 6.92 -13.82 5.89
CA LEU A 124 6.34 -12.73 5.11
C LEU A 124 6.91 -12.73 3.70
N ALA A 125 6.08 -12.34 2.75
CA ALA A 125 6.45 -12.18 1.36
C ALA A 125 6.33 -10.70 0.97
N ALA A 126 7.28 -10.23 0.17
CA ALA A 126 7.28 -8.89 -0.40
C ALA A 126 7.72 -8.96 -1.86
N ASN A 127 7.25 -8.03 -2.69
CA ASN A 127 7.62 -7.98 -4.10
C ASN A 127 9.10 -7.64 -4.37
N GLN A 128 9.78 -7.02 -3.41
CA GLN A 128 11.21 -6.74 -3.37
C GLN A 128 11.61 -6.44 -1.92
N ILE A 129 12.88 -6.63 -1.55
CA ILE A 129 13.44 -6.13 -0.28
C ILE A 129 14.79 -5.47 -0.53
N GLY A 130 15.04 -4.37 0.17
CA GLY A 130 16.34 -3.74 0.29
C GLY A 130 17.12 -4.28 1.48
N GLU A 131 18.33 -3.75 1.67
CA GLU A 131 19.23 -4.15 2.75
C GLU A 131 18.70 -3.75 4.13
N THR A 132 18.12 -2.55 4.24
CA THR A 132 17.54 -2.01 5.48
C THR A 132 16.03 -1.96 5.33
N PHE A 133 15.31 -2.74 6.13
CA PHE A 133 13.87 -2.93 5.96
C PHE A 133 13.14 -3.09 7.29
N ALA A 134 11.80 -3.02 7.27
CA ALA A 134 10.99 -3.20 8.47
C ALA A 134 9.93 -4.29 8.33
N ILE A 135 9.60 -4.89 9.48
CA ILE A 135 8.47 -5.79 9.68
C ILE A 135 7.46 -5.04 10.55
N ILE A 136 6.26 -4.88 10.04
CA ILE A 136 5.12 -4.27 10.73
C ILE A 136 4.25 -5.37 11.30
N ASP A 137 3.86 -5.21 12.56
CA ASP A 137 2.86 -6.03 13.23
C ASP A 137 1.71 -5.14 13.73
N ALA A 138 0.54 -5.27 13.11
CA ALA A 138 -0.69 -4.55 13.45
C ALA A 138 -1.85 -5.56 13.57
N PRO A 139 -1.93 -6.33 14.67
CA PRO A 139 -2.81 -7.50 14.77
C PRO A 139 -4.29 -7.19 14.49
N GLY A 140 -4.86 -7.87 13.50
CA GLY A 140 -6.29 -7.71 13.16
C GLY A 140 -6.62 -6.50 12.28
N THR A 141 -5.63 -5.68 11.90
CA THR A 141 -5.80 -4.60 10.92
C THR A 141 -5.38 -5.09 9.54
N VAL A 142 -6.34 -5.58 8.76
CA VAL A 142 -6.11 -6.17 7.42
C VAL A 142 -6.25 -5.11 6.34
N ASN A 143 -5.43 -5.17 5.29
CA ASN A 143 -5.48 -4.27 4.13
C ASN A 143 -5.20 -2.79 4.44
N ALA A 144 -4.52 -2.48 5.55
CA ALA A 144 -4.04 -1.14 5.82
C ALA A 144 -2.82 -0.84 4.96
N SER A 145 -2.83 0.31 4.27
CA SER A 145 -1.72 0.73 3.40
C SER A 145 -0.66 1.53 4.18
N VAL A 146 0.58 1.53 3.72
CA VAL A 146 1.66 2.32 4.34
C VAL A 146 1.83 3.64 3.61
N ASN A 147 1.74 4.76 4.31
CA ASN A 147 1.93 6.10 3.77
C ASN A 147 1.08 6.38 2.49
N GLY A 148 -0.08 5.73 2.37
CA GLY A 148 -0.96 5.81 1.20
C GLY A 148 -0.51 4.98 -0.01
N ASP A 149 0.60 4.24 0.09
CA ASP A 149 1.05 3.31 -0.95
C ASP A 149 0.25 2.01 -0.88
N LYS A 150 -0.76 1.92 -1.74
CA LYS A 150 -1.66 0.77 -1.86
C LYS A 150 -1.04 -0.44 -2.57
N SER A 151 0.24 -0.38 -2.97
CA SER A 151 1.00 -1.58 -3.34
C SER A 151 1.53 -2.34 -2.11
N MET A 152 1.54 -1.67 -0.95
CA MET A 152 2.05 -2.18 0.32
C MET A 152 0.96 -2.19 1.38
N VAL A 153 0.28 -3.33 1.52
CA VAL A 153 -0.86 -3.50 2.44
C VAL A 153 -0.65 -4.64 3.42
N THR A 154 -1.15 -4.48 4.64
CA THR A 154 -1.13 -5.56 5.64
C THR A 154 -1.88 -6.79 5.17
N ASN A 155 -1.32 -7.97 5.46
CA ASN A 155 -1.94 -9.26 5.14
C ASN A 155 -3.10 -9.58 6.10
N ASN A 156 -3.72 -10.75 5.93
CA ASN A 156 -4.85 -11.21 6.76
C ASN A 156 -4.52 -11.35 8.25
N SER A 157 -3.24 -11.41 8.63
CA SER A 157 -2.79 -11.44 10.02
C SER A 157 -2.39 -10.05 10.54
N GLY A 158 -2.56 -8.99 9.75
CA GLY A 158 -2.17 -7.63 10.12
C GLY A 158 -0.66 -7.37 10.02
N LYS A 159 0.07 -8.20 9.26
CA LYS A 159 1.52 -8.08 9.11
C LYS A 159 1.89 -7.54 7.74
N LEU A 160 2.96 -6.77 7.66
CA LEU A 160 3.48 -6.19 6.41
C LEU A 160 4.99 -6.10 6.47
N LEU A 161 5.65 -6.27 5.32
CA LEU A 161 7.06 -5.99 5.15
C LEU A 161 7.22 -4.66 4.40
N ILE A 162 7.94 -3.71 5.01
CA ILE A 162 8.34 -2.45 4.37
C ILE A 162 9.69 -2.68 3.72
N PRO A 163 9.80 -2.62 2.38
CA PRO A 163 10.95 -3.15 1.66
C PRO A 163 12.19 -2.28 1.78
N TYR A 164 12.07 -1.00 2.12
CA TYR A 164 13.23 -0.12 2.28
C TYR A 164 12.99 0.91 3.39
N LEU A 165 14.03 1.19 4.15
CA LEU A 165 14.13 2.29 5.09
C LEU A 165 15.42 3.07 4.82
N SER A 166 15.40 4.38 5.04
CA SER A 166 16.60 5.19 4.98
C SER A 166 17.43 4.98 6.26
N PRO A 167 18.67 4.44 6.16
CA PRO A 167 19.51 4.26 7.35
C PRO A 167 19.96 5.61 7.90
N TYR A 168 20.19 5.68 9.22
CA TYR A 168 20.61 6.88 9.96
C TYR A 168 19.65 8.08 9.84
N ARG A 169 18.44 7.87 9.34
CA ARG A 169 17.43 8.91 9.16
C ARG A 169 16.12 8.47 9.81
N LYS A 170 15.36 9.45 10.29
CA LYS A 170 14.00 9.23 10.78
C LYS A 170 13.10 8.82 9.62
N ASN A 171 12.52 7.63 9.70
CA ASN A 171 11.50 7.12 8.79
C ASN A 171 10.17 7.12 9.56
N ALA A 172 9.22 7.94 9.09
CA ALA A 172 7.86 7.95 9.61
C ALA A 172 7.03 6.94 8.83
N ILE A 173 6.55 5.91 9.53
CA ILE A 173 5.69 4.87 8.99
C ILE A 173 4.28 5.12 9.49
N MET A 174 3.41 5.55 8.59
CA MET A 174 1.98 5.73 8.86
C MET A 174 1.19 4.57 8.25
N LEU A 175 0.34 3.94 9.05
CA LEU A 175 -0.68 3.02 8.55
C LEU A 175 -1.96 3.80 8.24
N ASP A 176 -2.44 3.68 7.01
CA ASP A 176 -3.69 4.25 6.54
C ASP A 176 -4.76 3.17 6.52
N THR A 177 -5.83 3.41 7.26
CA THR A 177 -6.95 2.48 7.45
C THR A 177 -8.16 2.80 6.58
N SER A 178 -8.05 3.71 5.61
CA SER A 178 -9.19 4.18 4.79
C SER A 178 -9.83 3.07 3.95
N GLU A 179 -9.07 2.04 3.58
CA GLU A 179 -9.54 0.89 2.77
C GLU A 179 -9.58 -0.42 3.58
N VAL A 180 -9.57 -0.30 4.90
CA VAL A 180 -9.67 -1.46 5.80
C VAL A 180 -11.14 -1.90 5.88
N PRO A 181 -11.44 -3.20 5.79
CA PRO A 181 -12.82 -3.70 5.89
C PRO A 181 -13.50 -3.36 7.22
N GLU A 182 -14.83 -3.25 7.20
CA GLU A 182 -15.62 -3.15 8.42
C GLU A 182 -15.34 -4.33 9.37
N GLY A 183 -15.16 -4.02 10.65
CA GLY A 183 -14.85 -5.02 11.69
C GLY A 183 -13.37 -5.39 11.83
N ALA A 184 -12.47 -4.77 11.08
CA ALA A 184 -11.05 -4.85 11.37
C ALA A 184 -10.69 -4.10 12.66
N ALA A 185 -9.55 -4.46 13.24
CA ALA A 185 -9.06 -3.83 14.46
C ALA A 185 -8.65 -2.37 14.22
N GLU A 186 -9.02 -1.50 15.16
CA GLU A 186 -8.69 -0.08 15.15
C GLU A 186 -7.25 0.15 15.62
N LEU A 187 -6.53 1.07 15.01
CA LEU A 187 -5.16 1.41 15.42
C LEU A 187 -5.16 2.40 16.59
N ILE A 188 -4.51 2.03 17.69
CA ILE A 188 -4.20 2.92 18.82
C ILE A 188 -2.91 3.69 18.47
N GLY A 189 -3.09 4.71 17.62
CA GLY A 189 -2.00 5.47 17.01
C GLY A 189 -1.55 4.83 15.70
N ASN A 190 -1.57 5.63 14.63
CA ASN A 190 -1.33 5.15 13.26
C ASN A 190 0.06 5.54 12.72
N ILE A 191 0.92 6.18 13.52
CA ILE A 191 2.28 6.60 13.12
C ILE A 191 3.32 5.99 14.05
N ARG A 192 4.41 5.47 13.46
CA ARG A 192 5.62 5.02 14.14
C ARG A 192 6.86 5.59 13.47
N ASP A 193 7.76 6.12 14.28
CA ASP A 193 9.04 6.65 13.81
C ASP A 193 10.19 5.70 14.13
N VAL A 194 11.09 5.49 13.17
CA VAL A 194 12.30 4.68 13.38
C VAL A 194 13.51 5.22 12.61
N ALA A 195 14.70 5.09 13.20
CA ALA A 195 15.97 5.43 12.56
C ALA A 195 16.91 4.21 12.60
N PRO A 196 16.84 3.30 11.61
CA PRO A 196 17.64 2.08 11.59
C PRO A 196 19.11 2.35 11.19
N TYR A 197 20.01 1.44 11.58
CA TYR A 197 21.35 1.33 11.00
C TYR A 197 21.30 0.68 9.61
N SER A 198 22.35 0.83 8.81
CA SER A 198 22.45 0.08 7.55
C SER A 198 22.40 -1.43 7.82
N GLY A 199 21.59 -2.14 7.05
CA GLY A 199 21.41 -3.59 7.18
C GLY A 199 20.51 -4.02 8.34
N ALA A 200 19.91 -3.08 9.06
CA ALA A 200 19.04 -3.41 10.18
C ALA A 200 17.66 -3.89 9.69
N ILE A 201 17.17 -4.94 10.35
CA ILE A 201 15.80 -5.44 10.21
C ILE A 201 15.00 -4.95 11.42
N THR A 202 14.15 -3.94 11.20
CA THR A 202 13.41 -3.30 12.28
C THR A 202 12.05 -3.93 12.46
N HIS A 203 11.71 -4.37 13.67
CA HIS A 203 10.35 -4.81 13.99
C HIS A 203 9.55 -3.67 14.63
N LEU A 204 8.42 -3.29 14.03
CA LEU A 204 7.55 -2.20 14.48
C LEU A 204 6.16 -2.72 14.83
N GLY A 205 5.79 -2.60 16.11
CA GLY A 205 4.46 -2.95 16.61
C GLY A 205 3.52 -1.76 16.65
N PHE A 206 2.38 -1.90 15.98
CA PHE A 206 1.22 -1.03 16.14
C PHE A 206 0.26 -1.65 17.15
N LYS A 207 -0.20 -0.83 18.09
CA LYS A 207 -1.21 -1.28 19.05
C LYS A 207 -2.55 -1.25 18.35
N THR A 208 -3.32 -2.32 18.49
CA THR A 208 -4.62 -2.49 17.85
C THR A 208 -5.68 -2.78 18.91
N ASP A 209 -6.82 -2.09 18.83
CA ASP A 209 -8.03 -2.43 19.56
C ASP A 209 -8.88 -3.36 18.68
N GLN A 210 -8.92 -4.64 19.05
CA GLN A 210 -9.65 -5.67 18.30
C GLN A 210 -11.14 -5.75 18.66
N ARG A 211 -11.59 -4.93 19.62
CA ARG A 211 -12.99 -4.87 20.01
C ARG A 211 -13.82 -4.31 18.87
N LYS A 212 -15.00 -4.90 18.65
CA LYS A 212 -15.97 -4.42 17.67
C LYS A 212 -16.68 -3.20 18.21
N ILE A 213 -16.99 -2.28 17.32
CA ILE A 213 -17.81 -1.11 17.60
C ILE A 213 -19.27 -1.51 17.42
N PHE A 214 -20.08 -1.25 18.44
CA PHE A 214 -21.54 -1.37 18.41
C PHE A 214 -22.13 0.02 18.63
N ILE A 215 -23.07 0.38 17.77
CA ILE A 215 -23.77 1.66 17.81
C ILE A 215 -25.27 1.38 17.78
N PHE A 216 -26.00 1.95 18.72
CA PHE A 216 -27.46 1.89 18.77
C PHE A 216 -28.01 3.06 19.58
N TYR A 217 -29.31 3.29 19.50
CA TYR A 217 -29.99 4.31 20.30
C TYR A 217 -30.69 3.67 21.49
N ALA A 218 -30.68 4.35 22.63
CA ALA A 218 -31.38 3.89 23.82
C ALA A 218 -32.02 5.07 24.58
N THR A 219 -33.10 4.79 25.30
CA THR A 219 -33.81 5.79 26.13
C THR A 219 -33.97 5.30 27.56
N GLN A 220 -34.18 6.23 28.49
CA GLN A 220 -34.56 5.89 29.86
C GLN A 220 -36.00 5.32 29.89
N ALA A 221 -36.33 4.52 30.91
CA ALA A 221 -37.68 3.97 31.09
C ALA A 221 -38.82 5.02 31.12
N ASN A 222 -38.50 6.28 31.42
CA ASN A 222 -39.44 7.40 31.40
C ASN A 222 -39.55 8.11 30.03
N GLY A 223 -38.93 7.56 28.98
CA GLY A 223 -38.87 8.13 27.64
C GLY A 223 -37.87 9.29 27.47
N LYS A 224 -37.13 9.68 28.51
CA LYS A 224 -36.11 10.73 28.42
C LYS A 224 -34.84 10.21 27.74
N PRO A 225 -34.10 11.09 27.06
CA PRO A 225 -32.81 10.74 26.50
C PRO A 225 -31.79 10.36 27.57
N LEU A 226 -30.83 9.51 27.20
CA LEU A 226 -29.65 9.27 28.02
C LEU A 226 -28.75 10.52 28.02
N PRO A 227 -28.18 10.93 29.16
CA PRO A 227 -27.31 12.09 29.20
C PRO A 227 -26.02 11.86 28.39
N PHE A 228 -25.61 12.89 27.64
CA PHE A 228 -24.36 12.88 26.89
C PHE A 228 -23.15 12.71 27.81
N GLY A 229 -22.15 11.94 27.36
CA GLY A 229 -20.91 11.68 28.08
C GLY A 229 -21.06 10.66 29.22
N THR A 230 -22.22 10.04 29.38
CA THR A 230 -22.44 9.00 30.39
C THR A 230 -21.62 7.76 30.06
N GLU A 231 -20.89 7.24 31.02
CA GLU A 231 -20.10 6.01 30.90
C GLU A 231 -20.99 4.77 30.88
N ILE A 232 -20.58 3.80 30.07
CA ILE A 232 -21.20 2.49 29.94
C ILE A 232 -20.19 1.43 30.36
N VAL A 233 -20.59 0.57 31.29
CA VAL A 233 -19.72 -0.47 31.86
C VAL A 233 -20.34 -1.87 31.72
N ASP A 234 -19.50 -2.91 31.77
CA ASP A 234 -19.92 -4.30 31.90
C ASP A 234 -20.22 -4.67 33.37
N SER A 235 -20.56 -5.94 33.61
CA SER A 235 -20.82 -6.47 34.95
C SER A 235 -19.58 -6.50 35.86
N GLU A 236 -18.39 -6.37 35.29
CA GLU A 236 -17.10 -6.35 36.00
C GLU A 236 -16.58 -4.92 36.20
N ASP A 237 -17.40 -3.92 35.88
CA ASP A 237 -17.09 -2.49 35.97
C ASP A 237 -16.04 -1.99 34.96
N HIS A 238 -15.80 -2.75 33.88
CA HIS A 238 -14.94 -2.29 32.79
C HIS A 238 -15.69 -1.32 31.89
N ASN A 239 -15.04 -0.21 31.54
CA ASN A 239 -15.56 0.73 30.56
C ASN A 239 -15.67 0.09 29.17
N LEU A 240 -16.91 0.01 28.69
CA LEU A 240 -17.25 -0.45 27.35
C LEU A 240 -17.44 0.72 26.38
N GLY A 241 -17.80 1.91 26.86
CA GLY A 241 -17.95 3.09 26.02
C GLY A 241 -18.76 4.19 26.67
N TYR A 242 -19.44 4.99 25.84
CA TYR A 242 -20.10 6.21 26.28
C TYR A 242 -21.39 6.48 25.50
N VAL A 243 -22.25 7.29 26.11
CA VAL A 243 -23.43 7.86 25.45
C VAL A 243 -23.02 9.14 24.69
N GLY A 244 -23.12 9.09 23.37
CA GLY A 244 -22.98 10.22 22.46
C GLY A 244 -24.23 11.09 22.36
N GLN A 245 -24.20 12.06 21.43
CA GLN A 245 -25.32 12.99 21.25
C GLN A 245 -26.57 12.25 20.76
N GLY A 246 -27.75 12.72 21.16
CA GLY A 246 -29.03 12.11 20.77
C GLY A 246 -29.32 10.76 21.43
N SER A 247 -28.67 10.43 22.55
CA SER A 247 -28.74 9.11 23.22
C SER A 247 -28.18 7.95 22.39
N MET A 248 -27.23 8.25 21.50
CA MET A 248 -26.50 7.24 20.76
C MET A 248 -25.52 6.53 21.71
N VAL A 249 -25.74 5.26 21.97
CA VAL A 249 -24.79 4.41 22.69
C VAL A 249 -23.67 4.02 21.73
N PHE A 250 -22.44 4.33 22.11
CA PHE A 250 -21.24 3.89 21.40
C PHE A 250 -20.46 2.94 22.30
N LEU A 251 -20.30 1.69 21.87
CA LEU A 251 -19.77 0.62 22.70
C LEU A 251 -18.67 -0.15 21.95
N ARG A 252 -17.61 -0.50 22.66
CA ARG A 252 -16.50 -1.33 22.18
C ARG A 252 -16.39 -2.60 23.01
N ALA A 253 -16.65 -3.74 22.39
CA ALA A 253 -16.51 -5.05 23.04
C ALA A 253 -16.16 -6.13 22.01
N GLU A 254 -15.60 -7.26 22.45
CA GLU A 254 -15.34 -8.40 21.55
C GLU A 254 -16.64 -8.97 20.97
N LYS A 255 -17.67 -9.02 21.82
CA LYS A 255 -19.05 -9.37 21.52
C LYS A 255 -19.95 -8.43 22.28
N LEU A 256 -21.14 -8.15 21.74
CA LEU A 256 -22.11 -7.33 22.43
C LEU A 256 -22.56 -8.05 23.72
N PRO A 257 -22.34 -7.46 24.91
CA PRO A 257 -22.75 -8.08 26.17
C PRO A 257 -24.27 -8.22 26.26
N GLN A 258 -24.75 -9.26 26.95
CA GLN A 258 -26.19 -9.41 27.23
C GLN A 258 -26.71 -8.34 28.19
N GLN A 259 -25.84 -7.74 29.01
CA GLN A 259 -26.21 -6.69 29.95
C GLN A 259 -25.14 -5.61 29.94
N ILE A 260 -25.59 -4.35 29.88
CA ILE A 260 -24.72 -3.19 30.01
C ILE A 260 -25.32 -2.22 31.03
N TYR A 261 -24.44 -1.55 31.77
CA TYR A 261 -24.82 -0.64 32.85
C TYR A 261 -24.46 0.80 32.45
N VAL A 262 -25.44 1.70 32.49
CA VAL A 262 -25.28 3.11 32.11
C VAL A 262 -25.33 3.99 33.36
N ARG A 263 -24.23 4.69 33.67
CA ARG A 263 -24.05 5.46 34.93
C ARG A 263 -24.67 6.86 34.88
N ILE A 264 -25.99 6.95 34.92
CA ILE A 264 -26.76 8.21 34.73
C ILE A 264 -26.60 9.27 35.85
N GLY A 265 -26.06 8.93 37.02
CA GLY A 265 -25.94 9.84 38.17
C GLY A 265 -24.65 10.67 38.21
N GLN A 266 -24.70 11.90 38.74
CA GLN A 266 -23.55 12.82 38.87
C GLN A 266 -22.39 12.27 39.72
N SER A 267 -22.60 11.17 40.45
CA SER A 267 -21.62 10.49 41.31
C SER A 267 -21.52 8.99 41.04
N GLY A 268 -22.12 8.48 39.94
CA GLY A 268 -22.18 7.04 39.65
C GLY A 268 -23.22 6.24 40.47
N GLU A 269 -23.91 6.88 41.42
CA GLU A 269 -24.86 6.21 42.34
C GLU A 269 -26.17 5.73 41.70
N LYS A 270 -26.45 6.13 40.45
CA LYS A 270 -27.62 5.66 39.69
C LYS A 270 -27.15 5.06 38.39
N SER A 271 -27.22 3.73 38.30
CA SER A 271 -27.05 2.97 37.07
C SER A 271 -28.40 2.47 36.57
N CYS A 272 -28.65 2.55 35.27
CA CYS A 272 -29.71 1.76 34.64
C CYS A 272 -29.10 0.63 33.81
N ILE A 273 -29.88 -0.41 33.57
CA ILE A 273 -29.46 -1.62 32.87
C ILE A 273 -30.19 -1.69 31.54
N ILE A 274 -29.44 -1.98 30.47
CA ILE A 274 -29.99 -2.39 29.18
C ILE A 274 -29.71 -3.87 29.03
N ASN A 275 -30.78 -4.67 28.91
CA ASN A 275 -30.70 -6.11 28.68
C ASN A 275 -30.84 -6.40 27.19
N ASP A 276 -30.06 -7.38 26.72
CA ASP A 276 -29.99 -7.88 25.34
C ASP A 276 -30.01 -6.74 24.30
N PRO A 277 -29.04 -5.79 24.38
CA PRO A 277 -29.02 -4.64 23.49
C PRO A 277 -29.05 -5.09 22.03
N GLN A 278 -29.92 -4.46 21.25
CA GLN A 278 -30.04 -4.69 19.82
C GLN A 278 -29.27 -3.59 19.09
N PRO A 279 -28.29 -3.93 18.23
CA PRO A 279 -27.54 -2.96 17.43
C PRO A 279 -28.39 -2.44 16.25
N GLU A 280 -29.57 -1.93 16.56
CA GLU A 280 -30.52 -1.35 15.62
C GLU A 280 -30.55 0.18 15.75
N ILE A 281 -30.89 0.84 14.65
CA ILE A 281 -30.99 2.31 14.58
C ILE A 281 -32.29 2.80 15.26
N ASP A 282 -33.25 1.91 15.52
CA ASP A 282 -34.50 2.26 16.19
C ASP A 282 -34.32 2.45 17.71
N SER A 283 -34.59 3.66 18.19
CA SER A 283 -34.50 4.05 19.61
C SER A 283 -35.46 3.33 20.55
N THR A 284 -36.48 2.64 20.03
CA THR A 284 -37.48 1.94 20.84
C THR A 284 -37.07 0.53 21.25
N ALA A 285 -36.06 -0.05 20.57
CA ALA A 285 -35.58 -1.40 20.85
C ALA A 285 -34.81 -1.50 22.18
N ASN A 286 -34.13 -0.42 22.60
CA ASN A 286 -33.27 -0.43 23.78
C ASN A 286 -33.77 0.54 24.85
N ILE A 287 -34.20 -0.01 25.99
CA ILE A 287 -34.69 0.76 27.13
C ILE A 287 -33.80 0.49 28.33
N CYS A 288 -33.27 1.58 28.91
CA CYS A 288 -32.49 1.55 30.13
C CYS A 288 -33.43 1.60 31.35
N ARG A 289 -33.45 0.52 32.13
CA ARG A 289 -34.33 0.35 33.31
C ARG A 289 -33.58 0.46 34.62
#